data_AF-A0A8C1HXT2-F1
#
_entry.id   AF-A0A8C1HXT2-F1
#
_cell.length_a   1.000
_cell.length_b   1.000
_cell.length_c   1.000
_cell.angle_alpha   90.00
_cell.angle_beta   90.00
_cell.angle_gamma   90.00
#
_symmetry.space_group_name_H-M   'P 1'
#
loop_
_entity.id
_entity.type
_entity.pdbx_description
1 polymer ?
#
loop_
_entity_poly.entity_id
_entity_poly.type
_entity_poly.pdbx_seq_one_letter_code
_entity_poly.pdbx_strand_id
1 'polypeptide(L)'
;MSNWIINQGLSAFILVVWMGINIFLFVYFYLFYDLGPQFEYTRELLGSALPWARAPAAVLNFNCMLILLPVCRNLLSLLRGSFICCGRTMRKQLDKNLTFHKLVAYMIALMTAVHTIAHLLNAEWYTNSFQGRYGPLATKLSMLGDSRELNTTYLNPVRSNSTTPTILVFTTIAGLTGVVITLALILMITSSMEVIRRSYFEVFWYTHHLFIVFFAGLVFHGAGRIVRSQQVTDPPHNNSLCENQLENWGKTADCPVPQFAGGFPQTWMWVIGPMIIYLCERLLRFIRYMQPVSYRKIVIRPSKVLELQLVKPGFKMQVGQYVFLNCPAISQLEWHPFTMTSAPEEDFFSVHIRLVGDWTEKLIKMVENLPEGGQGPKMAVDGPFGTASEDVFDYEVSMLVGAGIGVTPFASILKSIWYKFKDSDPKLRTKKIYFYWLCRETYAFEWFADLLQVLEKDMEERGMRDFLTYKLYLTGWDQSHVNHAMVHFDKETDIITGLKQKTSYGRPNWDREFEQVQQENPSSVVGTFLCGPQALAKDLEKKCVKYSDVDPRKTKFYFNKENF
;
A
#
# COMPACT_ATOMS: atom_id res chain seq x y z
N MET A 1 20.63 -5.70 18.67
CA MET A 1 19.71 -6.71 18.10
C MET A 1 18.35 -6.73 18.78
N SER A 2 18.25 -6.71 20.12
CA SER A 2 16.96 -6.73 20.85
C SER A 2 15.95 -5.63 20.42
N ASN A 3 16.41 -4.37 20.30
CA ASN A 3 15.55 -3.23 19.95
C ASN A 3 14.99 -3.26 18.50
N TRP A 4 15.62 -4.00 17.58
CA TRP A 4 15.13 -4.15 16.19
C TRP A 4 13.98 -5.17 16.12
N ILE A 5 14.11 -6.29 16.82
CA ILE A 5 13.08 -7.35 16.87
C ILE A 5 11.77 -6.81 17.44
N ILE A 6 11.85 -5.93 18.44
CA ILE A 6 10.67 -5.31 19.07
C ILE A 6 9.87 -4.46 18.07
N ASN A 7 10.54 -3.71 17.18
CA ASN A 7 9.90 -2.78 16.26
C ASN A 7 9.58 -3.37 14.88
N GLN A 8 10.33 -4.38 14.43
CA GLN A 8 10.26 -4.92 13.08
C GLN A 8 9.99 -6.43 13.03
N GLY A 9 10.02 -7.14 14.17
CA GLY A 9 9.96 -8.61 14.22
C GLY A 9 8.72 -9.20 13.57
N LEU A 10 7.54 -8.62 13.81
CA LEU A 10 6.29 -9.10 13.19
C LEU A 10 6.24 -8.80 11.68
N SER A 11 6.81 -7.68 11.23
CA SER A 11 6.94 -7.38 9.80
C SER A 11 7.86 -8.39 9.13
N ALA A 12 9.00 -8.66 9.75
CA ALA A 12 9.96 -9.64 9.25
C ALA A 12 9.34 -11.04 9.21
N PHE A 13 8.61 -11.45 10.24
CA PHE A 13 7.91 -12.73 10.28
C PHE A 13 6.90 -12.87 9.13
N ILE A 14 6.02 -11.88 8.93
CA ILE A 14 5.03 -11.90 7.83
C ILE A 14 5.74 -12.00 6.47
N LEU A 15 6.82 -11.25 6.28
CA LEU A 15 7.60 -11.30 5.04
C LEU A 15 8.28 -12.64 4.82
N VAL A 16 8.83 -13.25 5.87
CA VAL A 16 9.44 -14.59 5.81
C VAL A 16 8.38 -15.65 5.50
N VAL A 17 7.21 -15.58 6.12
CA VAL A 17 6.09 -16.51 5.82
C VAL A 17 5.62 -16.34 4.38
N TRP A 18 5.38 -15.10 3.93
CA TRP A 18 5.01 -14.83 2.55
C TRP A 18 6.06 -15.35 1.56
N MET A 19 7.35 -15.07 1.80
CA MET A 19 8.43 -15.58 0.95
C MET A 19 8.52 -17.11 0.98
N GLY A 20 8.36 -17.72 2.15
CA GLY A 20 8.33 -19.17 2.32
C GLY A 20 7.21 -19.83 1.51
N ILE A 21 6.01 -19.25 1.49
CA ILE A 21 4.89 -19.72 0.66
C ILE A 21 5.23 -19.59 -0.84
N ASN A 22 5.81 -18.47 -1.26
CA ASN A 22 6.23 -18.28 -2.66
C ASN A 22 7.23 -19.35 -3.11
N ILE A 23 8.26 -19.59 -2.30
CA ILE A 23 9.29 -20.60 -2.58
C ILE A 23 8.67 -22.00 -2.57
N PHE A 24 7.84 -22.31 -1.58
CA PHE A 24 7.14 -23.59 -1.50
C PHE A 24 6.28 -23.84 -2.74
N LEU A 25 5.44 -22.88 -3.13
CA LEU A 25 4.61 -22.99 -4.33
C LEU A 25 5.45 -23.19 -5.58
N PHE A 26 6.53 -22.42 -5.73
CA PHE A 26 7.44 -22.56 -6.85
C PHE A 26 8.03 -23.98 -6.92
N VAL A 27 8.68 -24.43 -5.83
CA VAL A 27 9.37 -25.73 -5.78
C VAL A 27 8.39 -26.88 -5.93
N TYR A 28 7.25 -26.83 -5.22
CA TYR A 28 6.23 -27.88 -5.29
C TYR A 28 5.71 -28.04 -6.72
N PHE A 29 5.28 -26.95 -7.35
CA PHE A 29 4.77 -27.04 -8.72
C PHE A 29 5.88 -27.35 -9.73
N TYR A 30 7.11 -26.87 -9.52
CA TYR A 30 8.24 -27.24 -10.35
C TYR A 30 8.42 -28.77 -10.35
N LEU A 31 8.57 -29.38 -9.17
CA LEU A 31 8.75 -30.82 -9.03
C LEU A 31 7.52 -31.61 -9.50
N PHE A 32 6.31 -31.09 -9.31
CA PHE A 32 5.09 -31.75 -9.78
C PHE A 32 5.05 -31.90 -11.31
N TYR A 33 5.47 -30.86 -12.05
CA TYR A 33 5.52 -30.92 -13.52
C TYR A 33 6.80 -31.58 -14.06
N ASP A 34 7.90 -31.53 -13.30
CA ASP A 34 9.18 -32.12 -13.68
C ASP A 34 9.23 -33.64 -13.44
N LEU A 35 8.70 -34.10 -12.30
CA LEU A 35 8.75 -35.51 -11.88
C LEU A 35 7.43 -36.27 -12.08
N GLY A 36 6.31 -35.57 -12.29
CA GLY A 36 4.99 -36.22 -12.41
C GLY A 36 4.89 -37.13 -13.64
N PRO A 37 4.50 -38.41 -13.51
CA PRO A 37 4.43 -39.35 -14.64
C PRO A 37 3.42 -38.93 -15.71
N GLN A 38 2.32 -38.28 -15.32
CA GLN A 38 1.29 -37.79 -16.23
C GLN A 38 1.75 -36.68 -17.20
N PHE A 39 2.94 -36.11 -16.98
CA PHE A 39 3.53 -35.09 -17.84
C PHE A 39 4.75 -35.60 -18.62
N GLU A 40 5.09 -36.89 -18.53
CA GLU A 40 6.25 -37.48 -19.21
C GLU A 40 6.24 -37.17 -20.70
N TYR A 41 5.19 -37.56 -21.43
CA TYR A 41 5.06 -37.20 -22.84
C TYR A 41 4.92 -35.69 -23.10
N THR A 42 4.39 -34.91 -22.16
CA THR A 42 4.35 -33.46 -22.29
C THR A 42 5.77 -32.87 -22.19
N ARG A 43 6.64 -33.42 -21.35
CA ARG A 43 8.05 -33.07 -21.22
C ARG A 43 8.88 -33.55 -22.42
N GLU A 44 8.50 -34.64 -23.08
CA GLU A 44 9.14 -35.02 -24.35
C GLU A 44 9.00 -33.94 -25.43
N LEU A 45 7.91 -33.15 -25.39
CA LEU A 45 7.70 -32.01 -26.30
C LEU A 45 8.30 -30.71 -25.77
N LEU A 46 8.20 -30.49 -24.45
CA LEU A 46 8.42 -29.19 -23.81
C LEU A 46 9.62 -29.13 -22.86
N GLY A 47 10.37 -30.21 -22.71
CA GLY A 47 11.52 -30.33 -21.81
C GLY A 47 11.32 -29.63 -20.46
N SER A 48 12.35 -28.90 -20.02
CA SER A 48 12.34 -28.13 -18.79
C SER A 48 11.52 -26.84 -18.85
N ALA A 49 11.11 -26.38 -20.03
CA ALA A 49 10.30 -25.16 -20.17
C ALA A 49 8.87 -25.35 -19.64
N LEU A 50 8.38 -26.60 -19.55
CA LEU A 50 7.11 -26.91 -18.90
C LEU A 50 7.10 -26.53 -17.40
N PRO A 51 7.94 -27.13 -16.53
CA PRO A 51 7.94 -26.77 -15.11
C PRO A 51 8.31 -25.29 -14.87
N TRP A 52 9.22 -24.72 -15.67
CA TRP A 52 9.56 -23.29 -15.63
C TRP A 52 8.42 -22.36 -16.05
N ALA A 53 7.43 -22.82 -16.81
CA ALA A 53 6.22 -22.06 -17.09
C ALA A 53 5.18 -22.21 -15.98
N ARG A 54 5.02 -23.41 -15.42
CA ARG A 54 3.94 -23.72 -14.48
C ARG A 54 4.21 -23.33 -13.04
N ALA A 55 5.46 -23.42 -12.58
CA ALA A 55 5.84 -23.00 -11.22
C ALA A 55 5.61 -21.49 -11.01
N PRO A 56 6.10 -20.58 -11.88
CA PRO A 56 5.76 -19.16 -11.80
C PRO A 56 4.26 -18.88 -11.89
N ALA A 57 3.49 -19.64 -12.69
CA ALA A 57 2.05 -19.43 -12.80
C ALA A 57 1.32 -19.64 -11.46
N ALA A 58 1.74 -20.62 -10.67
CA ALA A 58 1.19 -20.84 -9.33
C ALA A 58 1.56 -19.69 -8.37
N VAL A 59 2.82 -19.23 -8.42
CA VAL A 59 3.28 -18.08 -7.64
C VAL A 59 2.53 -16.80 -8.05
N LEU A 60 2.28 -16.61 -9.34
CA LEU A 60 1.49 -15.49 -9.87
C LEU A 60 0.05 -15.53 -9.36
N ASN A 61 -0.61 -16.69 -9.39
CA ASN A 61 -1.98 -16.83 -8.86
C ASN A 61 -2.05 -16.40 -7.38
N PHE A 62 -1.10 -16.84 -6.56
CA PHE A 62 -1.04 -16.46 -5.14
C PHE A 62 -0.83 -14.95 -4.94
N ASN A 63 0.13 -14.34 -5.66
CA ASN A 63 0.40 -12.92 -5.47
C ASN A 63 -0.69 -12.02 -6.08
N CYS A 64 -1.30 -12.41 -7.19
CA CYS A 64 -2.44 -11.71 -7.78
C CYS A 64 -3.70 -11.80 -6.91
N MET A 65 -3.87 -12.87 -6.12
CA MET A 65 -4.89 -12.93 -5.07
C MET A 65 -4.62 -11.87 -3.99
N LEU A 66 -3.36 -11.69 -3.58
CA LEU A 66 -3.00 -10.80 -2.48
C LEU A 66 -2.99 -9.32 -2.85
N ILE A 67 -2.62 -8.95 -4.09
CA ILE A 67 -2.26 -7.56 -4.45
C ILE A 67 -3.38 -6.52 -4.20
N LEU A 68 -4.66 -6.93 -4.26
CA LEU A 68 -5.81 -6.04 -4.04
C LEU A 68 -6.12 -5.80 -2.55
N LEU A 69 -5.78 -6.74 -1.67
CA LEU A 69 -6.13 -6.64 -0.25
C LEU A 69 -5.45 -5.45 0.46
N PRO A 70 -4.15 -5.17 0.26
CA PRO A 70 -3.48 -4.05 0.90
C PRO A 70 -3.94 -2.67 0.42
N VAL A 71 -4.73 -2.57 -0.65
CA VAL A 71 -5.28 -1.29 -1.13
C VAL A 71 -6.74 -1.07 -0.72
N CYS A 72 -7.38 -2.08 -0.10
CA CYS A 72 -8.74 -1.99 0.43
C CYS A 72 -8.77 -1.22 1.76
N ARG A 73 -8.66 0.12 1.70
CA ARG A 73 -8.52 0.97 2.89
C ARG A 73 -9.64 0.82 3.91
N ASN A 74 -10.88 0.65 3.45
CA ASN A 74 -12.02 0.43 4.36
C ASN A 74 -11.90 -0.87 5.15
N LEU A 75 -11.49 -1.95 4.49
CA LEU A 75 -11.25 -3.24 5.13
C LEU A 75 -10.11 -3.12 6.13
N LEU A 76 -9.02 -2.44 5.76
CA LEU A 76 -7.87 -2.24 6.64
C LEU A 76 -8.22 -1.38 7.85
N SER A 77 -9.03 -0.33 7.69
CA SER A 77 -9.57 0.47 8.79
C SER A 77 -10.48 -0.36 9.70
N LEU A 78 -11.35 -1.21 9.14
CA LEU A 78 -12.24 -2.09 9.91
C LEU A 78 -11.44 -3.12 10.71
N LEU A 79 -10.45 -3.76 10.08
CA LEU A 79 -9.54 -4.69 10.74
C LEU A 79 -8.76 -3.99 11.85
N ARG A 80 -8.23 -2.79 11.59
CA ARG A 80 -7.55 -1.95 12.59
C ARG A 80 -8.43 -1.67 13.80
N GLY A 81 -9.71 -1.35 13.60
CA GLY A 81 -10.69 -1.13 14.67
C GLY A 81 -11.19 -2.41 15.36
N SER A 82 -11.17 -3.57 14.70
CA SER A 82 -11.62 -4.85 15.27
C SER A 82 -10.55 -5.52 16.14
N PHE A 83 -9.27 -5.24 15.85
CA PHE A 83 -8.13 -5.74 16.62
C PHE A 83 -7.85 -4.96 17.91
N ILE A 84 -8.86 -4.36 18.55
CA ILE A 84 -8.72 -3.75 19.89
C ILE A 84 -8.09 -4.74 20.89
N CYS A 85 -8.36 -6.05 20.72
CA CYS A 85 -7.82 -7.12 21.56
C CYS A 85 -6.40 -7.60 21.17
N CYS A 86 -5.95 -7.37 19.93
CA CYS A 86 -4.63 -7.80 19.45
C CYS A 86 -3.63 -6.64 19.43
N GLY A 87 -2.51 -6.79 20.14
CA GLY A 87 -1.61 -5.71 20.54
C GLY A 87 -1.09 -4.77 19.42
N ARG A 88 -0.63 -3.58 19.84
CA ARG A 88 -0.08 -2.46 19.04
C ARG A 88 0.74 -2.87 17.81
N THR A 89 1.50 -3.95 17.93
CA THR A 89 2.34 -4.50 16.85
C THR A 89 1.54 -4.88 15.59
N MET A 90 0.30 -5.35 15.73
CA MET A 90 -0.56 -5.73 14.60
C MET A 90 -1.14 -4.54 13.85
N ARG A 91 -1.57 -3.47 14.55
CA ARG A 91 -1.99 -2.21 13.93
C ARG A 91 -0.88 -1.62 13.05
N LYS A 92 0.36 -1.62 13.57
CA LYS A 92 1.55 -1.16 12.83
C LYS A 92 1.86 -1.97 11.56
N GLN A 93 1.45 -3.24 11.48
CA GLN A 93 1.59 -4.02 10.25
C GLN A 93 0.59 -3.59 9.18
N LEU A 94 -0.65 -3.32 9.58
CA LEU A 94 -1.68 -2.84 8.66
C LEU A 94 -1.29 -1.49 8.03
N ASP A 95 -0.55 -0.65 8.75
CA ASP A 95 -0.05 0.63 8.23
C ASP A 95 1.06 0.48 7.18
N LYS A 96 1.72 -0.69 7.10
CA LYS A 96 2.72 -1.01 6.07
C LYS A 96 2.11 -1.64 4.81
N ASN A 97 0.78 -1.64 4.68
CA ASN A 97 0.02 -2.20 3.57
C ASN A 97 0.57 -1.83 2.17
N LEU A 98 0.88 -0.55 1.90
CA LEU A 98 1.37 -0.08 0.61
C LEU A 98 2.80 -0.53 0.34
N THR A 99 3.61 -0.72 1.38
CA THR A 99 4.96 -1.29 1.23
C THR A 99 4.84 -2.75 0.83
N PHE A 100 3.95 -3.51 1.48
CA PHE A 100 3.67 -4.89 1.12
C PHE A 100 3.10 -5.00 -0.31
N HIS A 101 2.16 -4.14 -0.71
CA HIS A 101 1.65 -4.06 -2.08
C HIS A 101 2.77 -3.93 -3.12
N LYS A 102 3.75 -3.05 -2.89
CA LYS A 102 4.90 -2.89 -3.78
C LYS A 102 5.78 -4.15 -3.85
N LEU A 103 6.02 -4.82 -2.71
CA LEU A 103 6.78 -6.07 -2.68
C LEU A 103 6.08 -7.19 -3.46
N VAL A 104 4.76 -7.33 -3.29
CA VAL A 104 3.94 -8.26 -4.07
C VAL A 104 3.98 -7.91 -5.56
N ALA A 105 3.90 -6.63 -5.93
CA ALA A 105 4.00 -6.18 -7.32
C ALA A 105 5.36 -6.54 -7.96
N TYR A 106 6.47 -6.39 -7.23
CA TYR A 106 7.79 -6.81 -7.73
C TYR A 106 7.89 -8.32 -7.91
N MET A 107 7.30 -9.11 -7.02
CA MET A 107 7.23 -10.57 -7.19
C MET A 107 6.41 -10.96 -8.43
N ILE A 108 5.26 -10.30 -8.65
CA ILE A 108 4.46 -10.48 -9.86
C ILE A 108 5.30 -10.15 -11.10
N ALA A 109 5.99 -9.02 -11.12
CA ALA A 109 6.84 -8.61 -12.25
C ALA A 109 7.91 -9.66 -12.58
N LEU A 110 8.63 -10.13 -11.56
CA LEU A 110 9.68 -11.15 -11.70
C LEU A 110 9.11 -12.47 -12.24
N MET A 111 8.05 -12.98 -11.62
CA MET A 111 7.45 -14.26 -12.00
C MET A 111 6.75 -14.19 -13.36
N THR A 112 6.19 -13.04 -13.75
CA THR A 112 5.68 -12.82 -15.11
C THR A 112 6.81 -12.89 -16.13
N ALA A 113 7.98 -12.28 -15.87
CA ALA A 113 9.10 -12.38 -16.80
C ALA A 113 9.55 -13.84 -17.01
N VAL A 114 9.73 -14.60 -15.91
CA VAL A 114 10.10 -16.03 -15.98
C VAL A 114 9.03 -16.85 -16.71
N HIS A 115 7.75 -16.65 -16.36
CA HIS A 115 6.62 -17.33 -16.98
C HIS A 115 6.54 -17.07 -18.50
N THR A 116 6.66 -15.81 -18.91
CA THR A 116 6.58 -15.41 -20.31
C THR A 116 7.74 -15.98 -21.12
N ILE A 117 8.98 -15.90 -20.61
CA ILE A 117 10.15 -16.49 -21.28
C ILE A 117 9.97 -18.00 -21.45
N ALA A 118 9.55 -18.71 -20.40
CA ALA A 118 9.30 -20.14 -20.47
C ALA A 118 8.19 -20.49 -21.48
N HIS A 119 7.15 -19.67 -21.60
CA HIS A 119 6.10 -19.88 -22.60
C HIS A 119 6.54 -19.59 -24.04
N LEU A 120 7.44 -18.63 -24.26
CA LEU A 120 8.05 -18.40 -25.57
C LEU A 120 8.89 -19.60 -26.01
N LEU A 121 9.66 -20.19 -25.08
CA LEU A 121 10.39 -21.44 -25.32
C LEU A 121 9.43 -22.59 -25.62
N ASN A 122 8.35 -22.74 -24.84
CA ASN A 122 7.34 -23.76 -25.11
C ASN A 122 6.71 -23.62 -26.50
N ALA A 123 6.44 -22.39 -26.96
CA ALA A 123 5.90 -22.14 -28.29
C ALA A 123 6.87 -22.58 -29.40
N GLU A 124 8.17 -22.29 -29.23
CA GLU A 124 9.21 -22.77 -30.14
C GLU A 124 9.32 -24.30 -30.14
N TRP A 125 9.32 -24.91 -28.95
CA TRP A 125 9.52 -26.35 -28.79
C TRP A 125 8.32 -27.16 -29.27
N TYR A 126 7.09 -26.65 -29.15
CA TYR A 126 5.92 -27.22 -29.80
C TYR A 126 6.07 -27.27 -31.33
N THR A 127 6.51 -26.17 -31.95
CA THR A 127 6.74 -26.13 -33.41
C THR A 127 7.87 -27.08 -33.82
N ASN A 128 9.00 -27.09 -33.09
CA ASN A 128 10.13 -27.98 -33.37
C ASN A 128 9.77 -29.47 -33.23
N SER A 129 8.95 -29.82 -32.23
CA SER A 129 8.44 -31.18 -32.03
C SER A 129 7.55 -31.63 -33.17
N PHE A 130 6.67 -30.74 -33.67
CA PHE A 130 5.80 -31.04 -34.81
C PHE A 130 6.59 -31.22 -36.11
N GLN A 131 7.66 -30.44 -36.31
CA GLN A 131 8.58 -30.56 -37.44
C GLN A 131 9.55 -31.75 -37.34
N GLY A 132 9.50 -32.51 -36.24
CA GLY A 132 10.31 -33.70 -36.01
C GLY A 132 11.78 -33.47 -35.70
N ARG A 133 12.13 -32.28 -35.18
CA ARG A 133 13.52 -31.96 -34.79
C ARG A 133 14.01 -32.71 -33.55
N TYR A 134 13.09 -33.15 -32.68
CA TYR A 134 13.39 -33.80 -31.41
C TYR A 134 13.17 -35.32 -31.42
N GLY A 135 12.99 -35.91 -32.61
CA GLY A 135 12.92 -37.36 -32.76
C GLY A 135 11.53 -37.94 -33.03
N PRO A 136 11.44 -39.26 -33.26
CA PRO A 136 10.24 -39.93 -33.74
C PRO A 136 9.08 -39.92 -32.73
N LEU A 137 9.37 -40.04 -31.43
CA LEU A 137 8.36 -40.02 -30.36
C LEU A 137 7.65 -38.65 -30.30
N ALA A 138 8.41 -37.56 -30.18
CA ALA A 138 7.88 -36.20 -30.12
C ALA A 138 7.07 -35.84 -31.37
N THR A 139 7.52 -36.31 -32.54
CA THR A 139 6.80 -36.15 -33.82
C THR A 139 5.45 -36.87 -33.76
N LYS A 140 5.45 -38.15 -33.36
CA LYS A 140 4.24 -38.97 -33.31
C LYS A 140 3.21 -38.42 -32.31
N LEU A 141 3.67 -38.02 -31.13
CA LEU A 141 2.85 -37.36 -30.11
C LEU A 141 2.23 -36.05 -30.64
N SER A 142 2.97 -35.29 -31.44
CA SER A 142 2.49 -34.05 -32.05
C SER A 142 1.42 -34.28 -33.13
N MET A 143 1.48 -35.42 -33.81
CA MET A 143 0.53 -35.81 -34.88
C MET A 143 -0.79 -36.40 -34.36
N LEU A 144 -0.90 -36.72 -33.06
CA LEU A 144 -2.14 -37.26 -32.48
C LEU A 144 -3.33 -36.33 -32.78
N GLY A 145 -4.38 -36.87 -33.38
CA GLY A 145 -5.57 -36.12 -33.83
C GLY A 145 -6.76 -36.26 -32.91
N ASP A 146 -7.65 -35.25 -32.89
CA ASP A 146 -8.83 -35.13 -32.01
C ASP A 146 -9.81 -36.31 -32.10
N SER A 147 -10.10 -36.96 -30.98
CA SER A 147 -11.18 -37.95 -30.84
C SER A 147 -12.43 -37.25 -30.34
N ARG A 148 -13.45 -37.24 -31.20
CA ARG A 148 -14.77 -36.64 -30.88
C ARG A 148 -15.54 -37.44 -29.84
N GLU A 149 -15.24 -38.72 -29.66
CA GLU A 149 -15.94 -39.62 -28.72
C GLU A 149 -15.49 -39.43 -27.27
N LEU A 150 -14.21 -39.09 -27.04
CA LEU A 150 -13.62 -38.93 -25.70
C LEU A 150 -13.30 -37.47 -25.34
N ASN A 151 -13.59 -36.52 -26.24
CA ASN A 151 -13.31 -35.08 -26.07
C ASN A 151 -11.83 -34.75 -25.80
N THR A 152 -10.92 -35.64 -26.20
CA THR A 152 -9.46 -35.54 -25.98
C THR A 152 -8.71 -36.30 -27.05
N THR A 153 -7.49 -35.85 -27.41
CA THR A 153 -6.39 -36.68 -27.96
C THR A 153 -5.19 -35.82 -28.39
N TYR A 154 -5.34 -34.53 -28.70
CA TYR A 154 -4.15 -33.72 -29.04
C TYR A 154 -3.31 -33.41 -27.80
N LEU A 155 -1.99 -33.51 -27.93
CA LEU A 155 -1.03 -33.00 -26.95
C LEU A 155 -0.39 -31.69 -27.43
N ASN A 156 -0.02 -31.63 -28.71
CA ASN A 156 0.58 -30.46 -29.33
C ASN A 156 -0.52 -29.57 -29.96
N PRO A 157 -0.64 -28.29 -29.56
CA PRO A 157 -1.59 -27.35 -30.17
C PRO A 157 -1.21 -26.95 -31.61
N VAL A 158 0.03 -27.18 -32.04
CA VAL A 158 0.47 -26.97 -33.43
C VAL A 158 -0.05 -28.11 -34.31
N ARG A 159 -0.83 -27.77 -35.35
CA ARG A 159 -1.53 -28.75 -36.21
C ARG A 159 -1.12 -28.70 -37.69
N SER A 160 -0.23 -27.77 -38.07
CA SER A 160 0.20 -27.56 -39.44
C SER A 160 1.67 -27.17 -39.49
N ASN A 161 2.36 -27.57 -40.56
CA ASN A 161 3.74 -27.16 -40.84
C ASN A 161 3.88 -25.65 -41.10
N SER A 162 2.79 -24.95 -41.44
CA SER A 162 2.77 -23.50 -41.63
C SER A 162 2.65 -22.70 -40.32
N THR A 163 2.35 -23.34 -39.20
CA THR A 163 2.18 -22.67 -37.91
C THR A 163 3.54 -22.34 -37.29
N THR A 164 3.90 -21.06 -37.29
CA THR A 164 5.10 -20.55 -36.60
C THR A 164 4.81 -20.26 -35.11
N PRO A 165 5.84 -20.14 -34.26
CA PRO A 165 5.65 -19.75 -32.86
C PRO A 165 4.90 -18.43 -32.71
N THR A 166 5.16 -17.46 -33.60
CA THR A 166 4.44 -16.18 -33.63
C THR A 166 2.94 -16.36 -33.90
N ILE A 167 2.58 -17.19 -34.88
CA ILE A 167 1.17 -17.48 -35.16
C ILE A 167 0.53 -18.14 -33.94
N LEU A 168 1.20 -19.09 -33.29
CA LEU A 168 0.69 -19.73 -32.07
C LEU A 168 0.43 -18.72 -30.95
N VAL A 169 1.35 -17.78 -30.71
CA VAL A 169 1.21 -16.74 -29.69
C VAL A 169 0.04 -15.81 -29.99
N PHE A 170 -0.18 -15.39 -31.24
CA PHE A 170 -1.22 -14.41 -31.57
C PHE A 170 -2.59 -15.00 -31.93
N THR A 171 -2.70 -16.32 -32.12
CA THR A 171 -3.98 -16.98 -32.47
C THR A 171 -4.59 -17.77 -31.32
N THR A 172 -3.80 -18.19 -30.33
CA THR A 172 -4.33 -18.91 -29.17
C THR A 172 -4.85 -17.96 -28.10
N ILE A 173 -5.90 -18.38 -27.38
CA ILE A 173 -6.47 -17.60 -26.27
C ILE A 173 -5.39 -17.26 -25.24
N ALA A 174 -4.59 -18.26 -24.82
CA ALA A 174 -3.55 -18.04 -23.82
C ALA A 174 -2.45 -17.11 -24.33
N GLY A 175 -2.02 -17.24 -25.59
CA GLY A 175 -0.99 -16.37 -26.15
C GLY A 175 -1.45 -14.91 -26.28
N LEU A 176 -2.62 -14.68 -26.90
CA LEU A 176 -3.14 -13.32 -27.13
C LEU A 176 -3.42 -12.60 -25.80
N THR A 177 -4.13 -13.27 -24.88
CA THR A 177 -4.37 -12.72 -23.54
C THR A 177 -3.07 -12.50 -22.78
N GLY A 178 -2.08 -13.41 -22.91
CA GLY A 178 -0.75 -13.30 -22.32
C GLY A 178 0.00 -12.04 -22.76
N VAL A 179 -0.06 -11.70 -24.05
CA VAL A 179 0.53 -10.46 -24.59
C VAL A 179 -0.18 -9.24 -24.01
N VAL A 180 -1.52 -9.22 -24.04
CA VAL A 180 -2.33 -8.08 -23.54
C VAL A 180 -2.08 -7.83 -22.06
N ILE A 181 -2.13 -8.87 -21.21
CA ILE A 181 -1.91 -8.72 -19.76
C ILE A 181 -0.47 -8.31 -19.45
N THR A 182 0.52 -8.82 -20.19
CA THR A 182 1.93 -8.47 -20.00
C THR A 182 2.17 -7.01 -20.37
N LEU A 183 1.61 -6.54 -21.49
CA LEU A 183 1.70 -5.13 -21.89
C LEU A 183 1.06 -4.20 -20.84
N ALA A 184 -0.15 -4.56 -20.37
CA ALA A 184 -0.82 -3.82 -19.30
C ALA A 184 0.05 -3.77 -18.03
N LEU A 185 0.65 -4.89 -17.64
CA LEU A 185 1.53 -4.97 -16.47
C LEU A 185 2.78 -4.10 -16.62
N ILE A 186 3.44 -4.12 -17.78
CA ILE A 186 4.62 -3.28 -18.06
C ILE A 186 4.28 -1.79 -17.94
N LEU A 187 3.15 -1.37 -18.52
CA LEU A 187 2.69 0.02 -18.43
C LEU A 187 2.39 0.43 -16.99
N MET A 188 1.73 -0.45 -16.21
CA MET A 188 1.45 -0.19 -14.80
C MET A 188 2.74 -0.08 -13.96
N ILE A 189 3.70 -0.99 -14.15
CA ILE A 189 4.93 -1.02 -13.34
C ILE A 189 5.80 0.19 -13.64
N THR A 190 6.00 0.50 -14.92
CA THR A 190 6.87 1.61 -15.34
C THR A 190 6.35 2.94 -14.84
N SER A 191 5.05 3.23 -14.99
CA SER A 191 4.45 4.46 -14.47
C SER A 191 4.44 4.54 -12.94
N SER A 192 4.42 3.39 -12.24
CA SER A 192 4.42 3.32 -10.78
C SER A 192 5.81 3.49 -10.14
N MET A 193 6.88 3.57 -10.94
CA MET A 193 8.23 3.81 -10.43
C MET A 193 8.31 5.15 -9.70
N GLU A 194 9.09 5.22 -8.61
CA GLU A 194 9.13 6.39 -7.72
C GLU A 194 9.51 7.68 -8.44
N VAL A 195 10.41 7.60 -9.43
CA VAL A 195 10.84 8.73 -10.25
C VAL A 195 9.67 9.29 -11.06
N ILE A 196 8.95 8.44 -11.79
CA ILE A 196 7.83 8.86 -12.64
C ILE A 196 6.65 9.32 -11.79
N ARG A 197 6.26 8.54 -10.78
CA ARG A 197 5.10 8.86 -9.93
C ARG A 197 5.25 10.17 -9.15
N ARG A 198 6.48 10.56 -8.77
CA ARG A 198 6.74 11.84 -8.08
C ARG A 198 6.62 13.04 -8.99
N SER A 199 6.98 12.91 -10.26
CA SER A 199 6.96 14.01 -11.24
C SER A 199 5.65 14.08 -12.03
N TYR A 200 5.02 12.93 -12.30
CA TYR A 200 3.85 12.79 -13.17
C TYR A 200 2.81 11.87 -12.52
N PHE A 201 2.17 12.35 -11.45
CA PHE A 201 1.20 11.56 -10.70
C PHE A 201 -0.02 11.15 -11.54
N GLU A 202 -0.50 12.02 -12.44
CA GLU A 202 -1.61 11.71 -13.34
C GLU A 202 -1.32 10.52 -14.25
N VAL A 203 -0.12 10.47 -14.85
CA VAL A 203 0.30 9.35 -15.71
C VAL A 203 0.28 8.05 -14.92
N PHE A 204 0.82 8.06 -13.70
CA PHE A 204 0.69 6.93 -12.78
C PHE A 204 -0.78 6.55 -12.56
N TRP A 205 -1.64 7.51 -12.21
CA TRP A 205 -3.02 7.23 -11.86
C TRP A 205 -3.81 6.59 -13.00
N TYR A 206 -3.75 7.17 -14.21
CA TYR A 206 -4.48 6.65 -15.37
C TYR A 206 -3.98 5.28 -15.81
N THR A 207 -2.65 5.10 -15.91
CA THR A 207 -2.07 3.83 -16.34
C THR A 207 -2.27 2.73 -15.29
N HIS A 208 -2.27 3.06 -14.00
CA HIS A 208 -2.48 2.06 -12.94
C HIS A 208 -3.91 1.47 -12.99
N HIS A 209 -4.91 2.16 -13.56
CA HIS A 209 -6.25 1.62 -13.78
C HIS A 209 -6.31 0.50 -14.83
N LEU A 210 -5.23 0.28 -15.59
CA LEU A 210 -5.08 -0.91 -16.43
C LEU A 210 -5.12 -2.23 -15.62
N PHE A 211 -5.13 -2.17 -14.28
CA PHE A 211 -5.40 -3.34 -13.45
C PHE A 211 -6.73 -4.02 -13.82
N ILE A 212 -7.72 -3.25 -14.29
CA ILE A 212 -9.02 -3.80 -14.76
C ILE A 212 -8.80 -4.73 -15.95
N VAL A 213 -8.03 -4.27 -16.95
CA VAL A 213 -7.66 -5.06 -18.13
C VAL A 213 -6.80 -6.26 -17.73
N PHE A 214 -5.85 -6.05 -16.82
CA PHE A 214 -4.98 -7.10 -16.30
C PHE A 214 -5.79 -8.24 -15.63
N PHE A 215 -6.69 -7.93 -14.69
CA PHE A 215 -7.49 -8.94 -14.00
C PHE A 215 -8.52 -9.61 -14.92
N ALA A 216 -9.16 -8.85 -15.81
CA ALA A 216 -10.06 -9.42 -16.80
C ALA A 216 -9.32 -10.42 -17.70
N GLY A 217 -8.16 -10.04 -18.25
CA GLY A 217 -7.33 -10.93 -19.06
C GLY A 217 -6.83 -12.13 -18.27
N LEU A 218 -6.43 -11.95 -17.01
CA LEU A 218 -5.92 -13.01 -16.14
C LEU A 218 -6.97 -14.11 -15.87
N VAL A 219 -8.25 -13.75 -15.71
CA VAL A 219 -9.35 -14.72 -15.55
C VAL A 219 -9.52 -15.61 -16.78
N PHE A 220 -9.39 -15.04 -17.98
CA PHE A 220 -9.55 -15.78 -19.25
C PHE A 220 -8.25 -16.41 -19.76
N HIS A 221 -7.09 -16.02 -19.25
CA HIS A 221 -5.79 -16.44 -19.78
C HIS A 221 -5.61 -17.96 -19.79
N GLY A 222 -6.07 -18.64 -18.74
CA GLY A 222 -6.02 -20.11 -18.64
C GLY A 222 -7.11 -20.86 -19.42
N ALA A 223 -8.10 -20.17 -20.00
CA ALA A 223 -9.29 -20.80 -20.58
C ALA A 223 -8.97 -21.69 -21.80
N GLY A 224 -7.85 -21.42 -22.49
CA GLY A 224 -7.41 -22.23 -23.63
C GLY A 224 -6.89 -23.63 -23.29
N ARG A 225 -6.65 -23.94 -22.00
CA ARG A 225 -6.21 -25.25 -21.50
C ARG A 225 -5.07 -25.91 -22.31
N ILE A 226 -4.10 -25.09 -22.75
CA ILE A 226 -3.03 -25.50 -23.67
C ILE A 226 -2.08 -26.53 -23.05
N VAL A 227 -1.85 -26.47 -21.74
CA VAL A 227 -1.00 -27.43 -21.03
C VAL A 227 -1.84 -28.64 -20.66
N ARG A 228 -1.44 -29.80 -21.21
CA ARG A 228 -2.20 -31.04 -21.12
C ARG A 228 -1.40 -32.13 -20.39
N SER A 229 -2.11 -32.98 -19.69
CA SER A 229 -1.57 -34.17 -19.01
C SER A 229 -2.19 -35.43 -19.60
N GLN A 230 -1.41 -36.51 -19.59
CA GLN A 230 -1.88 -37.83 -19.96
C GLN A 230 -3.03 -38.28 -19.04
N GLN A 231 -4.05 -38.88 -19.64
CA GLN A 231 -5.21 -39.46 -18.96
C GLN A 231 -5.05 -40.97 -18.87
N VAL A 232 -5.69 -41.56 -17.85
CA VAL A 232 -5.79 -43.02 -17.73
C VAL A 232 -6.73 -43.53 -18.82
N THR A 233 -6.27 -44.50 -19.59
CA THR A 233 -7.06 -45.20 -20.62
C THR A 233 -7.50 -46.57 -20.10
N ASP A 234 -8.50 -47.17 -20.74
CA ASP A 234 -8.88 -48.57 -20.53
C ASP A 234 -8.84 -49.31 -21.88
N PRO A 235 -7.89 -50.23 -22.13
CA PRO A 235 -6.82 -50.67 -21.22
C PRO A 235 -5.78 -49.57 -20.88
N PRO A 236 -4.97 -49.70 -19.81
CA PRO A 236 -4.03 -48.66 -19.40
C PRO A 236 -2.84 -48.53 -20.36
N HIS A 237 -2.52 -47.31 -20.76
CA HIS A 237 -1.33 -47.00 -21.55
C HIS A 237 -0.08 -46.98 -20.66
N ASN A 238 0.86 -47.90 -20.87
CA ASN A 238 2.14 -47.95 -20.14
C ASN A 238 3.25 -47.23 -20.93
N ASN A 239 3.71 -46.08 -20.41
CA ASN A 239 4.70 -45.23 -21.09
C ASN A 239 5.99 -45.98 -21.41
N SER A 240 6.58 -46.65 -20.42
CA SER A 240 7.87 -47.34 -20.55
C SER A 240 7.89 -48.44 -21.63
N LEU A 241 6.76 -49.11 -21.85
CA LEU A 241 6.62 -50.14 -22.87
C LEU A 241 6.31 -49.52 -24.24
N CYS A 242 5.35 -48.59 -24.28
CA CYS A 242 4.80 -48.08 -25.52
C CYS A 242 5.70 -47.04 -26.19
N GLU A 243 6.58 -46.37 -25.45
CA GLU A 243 7.56 -45.43 -26.00
C GLU A 243 8.48 -46.09 -27.05
N ASN A 244 8.92 -47.32 -26.79
CA ASN A 244 9.78 -48.10 -27.67
C ASN A 244 9.02 -48.81 -28.81
N GLN A 245 7.70 -48.85 -28.74
CA GLN A 245 6.83 -49.55 -29.69
C GLN A 245 5.82 -48.61 -30.35
N LEU A 246 6.32 -47.51 -30.91
CA LEU A 246 5.50 -46.48 -31.54
C LEU A 246 4.50 -47.08 -32.52
N GLU A 247 4.90 -48.01 -33.39
CA GLU A 247 4.04 -48.59 -34.44
C GLU A 247 2.84 -49.40 -33.93
N ASN A 248 2.89 -49.86 -32.67
CA ASN A 248 1.88 -50.70 -32.04
C ASN A 248 0.76 -49.90 -31.35
N TRP A 249 0.90 -48.57 -31.28
CA TRP A 249 -0.10 -47.68 -30.67
C TRP A 249 -1.45 -47.84 -31.35
N GLY A 250 -2.46 -48.23 -30.58
CA GLY A 250 -3.84 -48.46 -31.05
C GLY A 250 -4.05 -49.73 -31.86
N LYS A 251 -3.00 -50.52 -32.12
CA LYS A 251 -3.08 -51.80 -32.84
C LYS A 251 -3.09 -53.02 -31.92
N THR A 252 -2.56 -52.87 -30.70
CA THR A 252 -2.44 -53.93 -29.70
C THR A 252 -3.14 -53.51 -28.41
N ALA A 253 -3.69 -54.48 -27.68
CA ALA A 253 -4.35 -54.22 -26.40
C ALA A 253 -3.36 -53.68 -25.33
N ASP A 254 -2.08 -54.01 -25.46
CA ASP A 254 -1.02 -53.61 -24.53
C ASP A 254 -0.57 -52.14 -24.69
N CYS A 255 -0.85 -51.53 -25.85
CA CYS A 255 -0.51 -50.13 -26.14
C CYS A 255 -1.66 -49.38 -26.83
N PRO A 256 -2.72 -49.02 -26.09
CA PRO A 256 -3.77 -48.14 -26.62
C PRO A 256 -3.22 -46.74 -26.92
N VAL A 257 -3.91 -45.96 -27.75
CA VAL A 257 -3.47 -44.60 -28.09
C VAL A 257 -3.53 -43.71 -26.84
N PRO A 258 -2.43 -43.03 -26.45
CA PRO A 258 -2.42 -42.19 -25.26
C PRO A 258 -3.39 -41.01 -25.41
N GLN A 259 -4.12 -40.71 -24.34
CA GLN A 259 -5.14 -39.65 -24.30
C GLN A 259 -4.66 -38.47 -23.45
N PHE A 260 -4.99 -37.24 -23.87
CA PHE A 260 -4.52 -36.02 -23.21
C PHE A 260 -5.63 -35.00 -22.98
N ALA A 261 -5.76 -34.55 -21.73
CA ALA A 261 -6.72 -33.50 -21.35
C ALA A 261 -5.98 -32.26 -20.86
N GLY A 262 -6.51 -31.10 -21.24
CA GLY A 262 -6.04 -29.81 -20.74
C GLY A 262 -6.45 -29.59 -19.29
N GLY A 263 -5.53 -29.09 -18.47
CA GLY A 263 -5.77 -28.82 -17.06
C GLY A 263 -6.90 -27.81 -16.83
N PHE A 264 -7.61 -27.95 -15.71
CA PHE A 264 -8.66 -27.01 -15.34
C PHE A 264 -8.07 -25.61 -15.05
N PRO A 265 -8.67 -24.51 -15.57
CA PRO A 265 -8.20 -23.16 -15.29
C PRO A 265 -8.50 -22.81 -13.83
N GLN A 266 -7.45 -22.63 -13.02
CA GLN A 266 -7.60 -22.36 -11.58
C GLN A 266 -7.57 -20.87 -11.23
N THR A 267 -6.99 -20.01 -12.07
CA THR A 267 -6.69 -18.61 -11.74
C THR A 267 -7.89 -17.81 -11.26
N TRP A 268 -9.07 -18.00 -11.89
CA TRP A 268 -10.29 -17.31 -11.47
C TRP A 268 -10.69 -17.62 -10.03
N MET A 269 -10.43 -18.83 -9.53
CA MET A 269 -10.73 -19.23 -8.15
C MET A 269 -9.88 -18.45 -7.14
N TRP A 270 -8.63 -18.12 -7.50
CA TRP A 270 -7.73 -17.34 -6.65
C TRP A 270 -8.15 -15.88 -6.59
N VAL A 271 -8.56 -15.28 -7.71
CA VAL A 271 -8.77 -13.84 -7.79
C VAL A 271 -10.21 -13.39 -7.52
N ILE A 272 -11.22 -14.25 -7.69
CA ILE A 272 -12.64 -13.88 -7.56
C ILE A 272 -12.97 -13.32 -6.17
N GLY A 273 -12.49 -13.95 -5.09
CA GLY A 273 -12.75 -13.52 -3.72
C GLY A 273 -12.21 -12.11 -3.43
N PRO A 274 -10.91 -11.85 -3.62
CA PRO A 274 -10.33 -10.51 -3.49
C PRO A 274 -10.97 -9.48 -4.42
N MET A 275 -11.35 -9.85 -5.65
CA MET A 275 -12.05 -8.95 -6.58
C MET A 275 -13.43 -8.54 -6.06
N ILE A 276 -14.19 -9.47 -5.48
CA ILE A 276 -15.49 -9.16 -4.85
C ILE A 276 -15.29 -8.22 -3.66
N ILE A 277 -14.32 -8.50 -2.79
CA ILE A 277 -13.99 -7.65 -1.64
C ILE A 277 -13.65 -6.22 -2.10
N TYR A 278 -12.82 -6.10 -3.14
CA TYR A 278 -12.46 -4.82 -3.73
C TYR A 278 -13.66 -4.11 -4.37
N LEU A 279 -14.55 -4.84 -5.04
CA LEU A 279 -15.77 -4.27 -5.60
C LEU A 279 -16.70 -3.72 -4.50
N CYS A 280 -16.88 -4.46 -3.41
CA CYS A 280 -17.61 -3.97 -2.24
C CYS A 280 -16.96 -2.72 -1.64
N GLU A 281 -15.62 -2.69 -1.57
CA GLU A 281 -14.86 -1.52 -1.12
C GLU A 281 -15.10 -0.28 -1.99
N ARG A 282 -15.16 -0.46 -3.32
CA ARG A 282 -15.49 0.62 -4.27
C ARG A 282 -16.94 1.07 -4.18
N LEU A 283 -17.88 0.13 -4.00
CA LEU A 283 -19.30 0.46 -3.82
C LEU A 283 -19.53 1.30 -2.54
N LEU A 284 -18.87 0.95 -1.44
CA LEU A 284 -18.94 1.72 -0.19
C LEU A 284 -18.42 3.15 -0.37
N ARG A 285 -17.31 3.32 -1.11
CA ARG A 285 -16.79 4.67 -1.44
C ARG A 285 -17.76 5.46 -2.30
N PHE A 286 -18.39 4.81 -3.28
CA PHE A 286 -19.39 5.43 -4.13
C PHE A 286 -20.61 5.90 -3.33
N ILE A 287 -21.11 5.07 -2.40
CA ILE A 287 -22.20 5.46 -1.48
C ILE A 287 -21.79 6.68 -0.65
N ARG A 288 -20.56 6.72 -0.11
CA ARG A 288 -20.05 7.86 0.65
C ARG A 288 -19.85 9.12 -0.18
N TYR A 289 -19.51 8.99 -1.46
CA TYR A 289 -19.39 10.11 -2.40
C TYR A 289 -20.76 10.77 -2.66
N MET A 290 -21.84 9.99 -2.65
CA MET A 290 -23.20 10.51 -2.87
C MET A 290 -23.80 11.23 -1.65
N GLN A 291 -23.16 11.13 -0.48
CA GLN A 291 -23.65 11.81 0.72
C GLN A 291 -23.40 13.33 0.62
N PRO A 292 -24.41 14.18 0.93
CA PRO A 292 -24.23 15.62 0.92
C PRO A 292 -23.28 16.07 2.04
N VAL A 293 -22.46 17.07 1.72
CA VAL A 293 -21.54 17.73 2.66
C VAL A 293 -21.90 19.20 2.71
N SER A 294 -22.09 19.75 3.91
CA SER A 294 -22.40 21.16 4.12
C SER A 294 -21.21 21.89 4.75
N TYR A 295 -21.12 23.20 4.46
CA TYR A 295 -20.11 24.06 5.07
C TYR A 295 -20.62 24.62 6.38
N ARG A 296 -19.79 24.53 7.43
CA ARG A 296 -19.97 25.25 8.69
C ARG A 296 -19.35 26.64 8.60
N LYS A 297 -18.11 26.69 8.11
CA LYS A 297 -17.32 27.92 7.97
C LYS A 297 -16.22 27.71 6.94
N ILE A 298 -15.88 28.78 6.23
CA ILE A 298 -14.73 28.86 5.33
C ILE A 298 -13.87 30.02 5.81
N VAL A 299 -12.58 29.79 6.04
CA VAL A 299 -11.65 30.82 6.53
C VAL A 299 -10.37 30.79 5.72
N ILE A 300 -10.02 31.93 5.12
CA ILE A 300 -8.72 32.12 4.49
C ILE A 300 -7.78 32.73 5.54
N ARG A 301 -6.66 32.06 5.80
CA ARG A 301 -5.63 32.54 6.73
C ARG A 301 -4.54 33.31 5.95
N PRO A 302 -3.87 34.32 6.57
CA PRO A 302 -2.87 35.17 5.90
C PRO A 302 -1.74 34.40 5.19
N SER A 303 -1.42 33.21 5.70
CA SER A 303 -0.39 32.29 5.18
C SER A 303 -0.79 31.50 3.92
N LYS A 304 -1.80 31.94 3.16
CA LYS A 304 -2.38 31.20 2.01
C LYS A 304 -2.80 29.77 2.38
N VAL A 305 -3.33 29.63 3.59
CA VAL A 305 -3.91 28.38 4.09
C VAL A 305 -5.42 28.56 4.14
N LEU A 306 -6.12 27.66 3.47
CA LEU A 306 -7.57 27.59 3.47
C LEU A 306 -8.03 26.61 4.55
N GLU A 307 -8.79 27.10 5.52
CA GLU A 307 -9.48 26.29 6.51
C GLU A 307 -10.92 26.05 6.05
N LEU A 308 -11.27 24.77 5.87
CA LEU A 308 -12.64 24.34 5.56
C LEU A 308 -13.21 23.61 6.76
N GLN A 309 -14.31 24.11 7.32
CA GLN A 309 -15.09 23.41 8.34
C GLN A 309 -16.33 22.82 7.68
N LEU A 310 -16.44 21.49 7.72
CA LEU A 310 -17.39 20.70 6.96
C LEU A 310 -18.23 19.82 7.91
N VAL A 311 -19.49 19.61 7.55
CA VAL A 311 -20.42 18.72 8.27
C VAL A 311 -20.91 17.65 7.31
N LYS A 312 -20.86 16.40 7.76
CA LYS A 312 -21.31 15.24 6.98
C LYS A 312 -22.16 14.31 7.85
N PRO A 313 -23.38 13.91 7.41
CA PRO A 313 -24.25 13.04 8.19
C PRO A 313 -23.59 11.68 8.49
N GLY A 314 -23.65 11.26 9.75
CA GLY A 314 -23.11 9.97 10.20
C GLY A 314 -21.58 9.88 10.16
N PHE A 315 -20.88 10.99 9.94
CA PHE A 315 -19.43 11.03 9.91
C PHE A 315 -18.87 11.09 11.33
N LYS A 316 -18.07 10.09 11.72
CA LYS A 316 -17.40 10.02 13.01
C LYS A 316 -15.90 9.91 12.79
N MET A 317 -15.15 10.90 13.23
CA MET A 317 -13.69 10.91 13.13
C MET A 317 -13.00 10.51 14.43
N GLN A 318 -11.75 10.07 14.31
CA GLN A 318 -10.80 9.93 15.42
C GLN A 318 -9.62 10.87 15.20
N VAL A 319 -8.80 11.06 16.24
CA VAL A 319 -7.67 12.00 16.20
C VAL A 319 -6.66 11.63 15.13
N GLY A 320 -6.14 12.64 14.43
CA GLY A 320 -5.10 12.47 13.42
C GLY A 320 -5.52 11.67 12.18
N GLN A 321 -6.79 11.28 12.06
CA GLN A 321 -7.31 10.67 10.84
C GLN A 321 -7.34 11.67 9.69
N TYR A 322 -7.42 11.15 8.47
CA TYR A 322 -7.47 11.97 7.26
C TYR A 322 -8.65 11.59 6.37
N VAL A 323 -8.99 12.48 5.47
CA VAL A 323 -10.05 12.32 4.47
C VAL A 323 -9.51 12.61 3.08
N PHE A 324 -10.13 12.03 2.07
CA PHE A 324 -9.95 12.47 0.69
C PHE A 324 -11.05 13.45 0.34
N LEU A 325 -10.64 14.59 -0.22
CA LEU A 325 -11.54 15.61 -0.72
C LEU A 325 -11.52 15.59 -2.25
N ASN A 326 -12.71 15.69 -2.83
CA ASN A 326 -12.91 15.94 -4.24
C ASN A 326 -13.80 17.18 -4.40
N CYS A 327 -13.44 18.02 -5.37
CA CYS A 327 -14.22 19.19 -5.77
C CYS A 327 -14.57 19.01 -7.27
N PRO A 328 -15.78 18.54 -7.62
CA PRO A 328 -16.18 18.28 -9.00
C PRO A 328 -16.10 19.49 -9.93
N ALA A 329 -16.16 20.71 -9.37
CA ALA A 329 -15.98 21.95 -10.14
C ALA A 329 -14.54 22.17 -10.64
N ILE A 330 -13.56 21.50 -10.02
CA ILE A 330 -12.14 21.53 -10.42
C ILE A 330 -11.81 20.30 -11.25
N SER A 331 -12.13 19.12 -10.72
CA SER A 331 -11.88 17.83 -11.36
C SER A 331 -12.84 16.77 -10.81
N GLN A 332 -13.46 16.00 -11.69
CA GLN A 332 -14.41 14.95 -11.29
C GLN A 332 -13.74 13.69 -10.74
N LEU A 333 -12.46 13.48 -11.07
CA LEU A 333 -11.74 12.22 -10.79
C LEU A 333 -10.64 12.38 -9.73
N GLU A 334 -10.15 13.60 -9.50
CA GLU A 334 -9.06 13.82 -8.56
C GLU A 334 -9.52 13.85 -7.11
N TRP A 335 -8.88 13.02 -6.29
CA TRP A 335 -9.11 12.94 -4.85
C TRP A 335 -7.80 13.26 -4.13
N HIS A 336 -7.83 14.30 -3.29
CA HIS A 336 -6.66 14.78 -2.59
C HIS A 336 -6.77 14.50 -1.07
N PRO A 337 -5.75 13.88 -0.45
CA PRO A 337 -5.78 13.56 0.97
C PRO A 337 -5.48 14.80 1.83
N PHE A 338 -6.26 15.00 2.89
CA PHE A 338 -6.04 16.04 3.89
C PHE A 338 -6.29 15.50 5.29
N THR A 339 -5.36 15.77 6.20
CA THR A 339 -5.49 15.43 7.61
C THR A 339 -6.54 16.32 8.27
N MET A 340 -7.41 15.71 9.08
CA MET A 340 -8.39 16.46 9.86
C MET A 340 -7.70 17.13 11.04
N THR A 341 -7.92 18.43 11.17
CA THR A 341 -7.32 19.28 12.22
C THR A 341 -8.25 19.49 13.41
N SER A 342 -9.53 19.17 13.25
CA SER A 342 -10.57 19.20 14.28
C SER A 342 -10.43 18.04 15.27
N ALA A 343 -10.98 18.20 16.47
CA ALA A 343 -11.03 17.16 17.48
C ALA A 343 -12.32 16.34 17.37
N PRO A 344 -12.32 15.01 17.61
CA PRO A 344 -13.52 14.16 17.56
C PRO A 344 -14.72 14.66 18.39
N GLU A 345 -14.45 15.49 19.40
CA GLU A 345 -15.41 16.11 20.29
C GLU A 345 -16.15 17.31 19.66
N GLU A 346 -15.65 17.86 18.54
CA GLU A 346 -16.30 18.92 17.76
C GLU A 346 -17.42 18.35 16.85
N ASP A 347 -18.48 19.13 16.58
CA ASP A 347 -19.65 18.72 15.77
C ASP A 347 -19.43 18.83 14.24
N PHE A 348 -18.27 19.32 13.84
CA PHE A 348 -17.80 19.43 12.47
C PHE A 348 -16.40 18.82 12.34
N PHE A 349 -15.97 18.54 11.12
CA PHE A 349 -14.56 18.26 10.86
C PHE A 349 -13.93 19.40 10.05
N SER A 350 -12.67 19.72 10.34
CA SER A 350 -11.93 20.77 9.65
C SER A 350 -10.68 20.24 8.97
N VAL A 351 -10.34 20.83 7.83
CA VAL A 351 -9.08 20.60 7.11
C VAL A 351 -8.37 21.91 6.85
N HIS A 352 -7.04 21.88 6.90
CA HIS A 352 -6.19 23.02 6.55
C HIS A 352 -5.43 22.70 5.25
N ILE A 353 -5.75 23.44 4.19
CA ILE A 353 -5.23 23.22 2.85
C ILE A 353 -4.22 24.32 2.53
N ARG A 354 -2.95 23.94 2.36
CA ARG A 354 -1.89 24.85 1.91
C ARG A 354 -1.85 24.93 0.39
N LEU A 355 -1.59 26.11 -0.16
CA LEU A 355 -1.33 26.30 -1.59
C LEU A 355 0.03 25.69 -1.98
N VAL A 356 0.02 24.52 -2.61
CA VAL A 356 1.25 23.80 -3.03
C VAL A 356 1.16 23.28 -4.47
N GLY A 357 -0.04 22.97 -4.96
CA GLY A 357 -0.27 22.43 -6.31
C GLY A 357 -1.42 23.11 -7.05
N ASP A 358 -1.61 22.71 -8.30
CA ASP A 358 -2.60 23.24 -9.23
C ASP A 358 -4.04 23.06 -8.74
N TRP A 359 -4.38 21.89 -8.19
CA TRP A 359 -5.70 21.65 -7.61
C TRP A 359 -5.96 22.56 -6.40
N THR A 360 -4.99 22.67 -5.49
CA THR A 360 -5.11 23.54 -4.30
C THR A 360 -5.19 25.02 -4.67
N GLU A 361 -4.46 25.45 -5.69
CA GLU A 361 -4.49 26.82 -6.20
C GLU A 361 -5.87 27.15 -6.81
N LYS A 362 -6.42 26.26 -7.63
CA LYS A 362 -7.77 26.42 -8.21
C LYS A 362 -8.83 26.48 -7.12
N LEU A 363 -8.74 25.64 -6.08
CA LEU A 363 -9.68 25.66 -4.97
C LEU A 363 -9.62 26.97 -4.18
N ILE A 364 -8.42 27.43 -3.82
CA ILE A 364 -8.24 28.67 -3.07
C ILE A 364 -8.75 29.86 -3.87
N LYS A 365 -8.40 29.98 -5.16
CA LYS A 365 -8.91 31.04 -6.05
C LYS A 365 -10.43 31.01 -6.19
N MET A 366 -11.03 29.82 -6.26
CA MET A 366 -12.49 29.68 -6.32
C MET A 366 -13.15 30.20 -5.06
N VAL A 367 -12.57 29.90 -3.89
CA VAL A 367 -13.06 30.37 -2.59
C VAL A 367 -12.84 31.87 -2.41
N GLU A 368 -11.70 32.41 -2.83
CA GLU A 368 -11.39 33.85 -2.79
C GLU A 368 -12.38 34.68 -3.61
N ASN A 369 -12.88 34.13 -4.71
CA ASN A 369 -13.85 34.78 -5.58
C ASN A 369 -15.32 34.58 -5.14
N LEU A 370 -15.58 33.90 -4.01
CA LEU A 370 -16.94 33.75 -3.51
C LEU A 370 -17.45 35.09 -2.95
N PRO A 371 -18.69 35.49 -3.28
CA PRO A 371 -19.32 36.64 -2.64
C PRO A 371 -19.46 36.40 -1.13
N GLU A 372 -19.44 37.45 -0.32
CA GLU A 372 -19.64 37.35 1.13
C GLU A 372 -20.99 36.65 1.43
N GLY A 373 -20.93 35.55 2.19
CA GLY A 373 -22.10 34.71 2.48
C GLY A 373 -22.48 33.71 1.38
N GLY A 374 -21.70 33.62 0.30
CA GLY A 374 -21.89 32.65 -0.78
C GLY A 374 -21.69 31.20 -0.33
N GLN A 375 -22.43 30.27 -0.93
CA GLN A 375 -22.21 28.84 -0.71
C GLN A 375 -20.90 28.41 -1.38
N GLY A 376 -20.06 27.69 -0.65
CA GLY A 376 -18.83 27.11 -1.20
C GLY A 376 -19.11 26.06 -2.29
N PRO A 377 -18.10 25.69 -3.09
CA PRO A 377 -18.27 24.69 -4.14
C PRO A 377 -18.72 23.34 -3.58
N LYS A 378 -19.40 22.52 -4.38
CA LYS A 378 -19.78 21.16 -3.94
C LYS A 378 -18.52 20.37 -3.59
N MET A 379 -18.47 19.82 -2.37
CA MET A 379 -17.38 18.95 -1.91
C MET A 379 -17.88 17.52 -1.73
N ALA A 380 -17.07 16.57 -2.15
CA ALA A 380 -17.24 15.16 -1.79
C ALA A 380 -16.12 14.73 -0.85
N VAL A 381 -16.47 13.90 0.14
CA VAL A 381 -15.58 13.50 1.24
C VAL A 381 -15.58 11.97 1.34
N ASP A 382 -14.42 11.35 1.16
CA ASP A 382 -14.19 9.92 1.39
C ASP A 382 -13.31 9.71 2.63
N GLY A 383 -13.77 8.90 3.56
CA GLY A 383 -13.14 8.68 4.86
C GLY A 383 -14.15 8.61 6.01
N PRO A 384 -13.66 8.62 7.27
CA PRO A 384 -12.27 8.87 7.64
C PRO A 384 -11.38 7.61 7.52
N PHE A 385 -10.08 7.83 7.34
CA PHE A 385 -9.08 6.77 7.26
C PHE A 385 -8.11 6.85 8.43
N GLY A 386 -7.85 5.69 9.06
CA GLY A 386 -7.03 5.57 10.25
C GLY A 386 -5.55 5.89 10.02
N THR A 387 -4.89 6.40 11.05
CA THR A 387 -3.46 6.73 11.05
C THR A 387 -2.78 6.25 12.32
N ALA A 388 -1.46 6.06 12.28
CA ALA A 388 -0.67 5.62 13.42
C ALA A 388 -0.82 6.53 14.66
N SER A 389 -1.25 7.78 14.50
CA SER A 389 -1.35 8.74 15.59
C SER A 389 -2.65 8.66 16.41
N GLU A 390 -3.57 7.77 16.04
CA GLU A 390 -4.60 7.28 16.98
C GLU A 390 -3.96 6.64 18.23
N ASP A 391 -2.77 6.05 18.08
CA ASP A 391 -2.07 5.34 19.15
C ASP A 391 -1.38 6.30 20.15
N VAL A 392 -1.41 7.63 19.94
CA VAL A 392 -0.79 8.60 20.86
C VAL A 392 -1.31 8.46 22.29
N PHE A 393 -2.61 8.17 22.43
CA PHE A 393 -3.25 7.96 23.72
C PHE A 393 -2.85 6.65 24.42
N ASP A 394 -2.21 5.72 23.71
CA ASP A 394 -1.72 4.46 24.28
C ASP A 394 -0.39 4.65 25.05
N TYR A 395 0.29 5.79 24.89
CA TYR A 395 1.58 6.07 25.53
C TYR A 395 1.43 7.01 26.75
N GLU A 396 2.21 6.73 27.80
CA GLU A 396 2.29 7.61 28.97
C GLU A 396 3.00 8.92 28.64
N VAL A 397 4.03 8.85 27.80
CA VAL A 397 4.80 9.99 27.34
C VAL A 397 4.83 9.97 25.81
N SER A 398 4.51 11.11 25.19
CA SER A 398 4.47 11.21 23.72
C SER A 398 5.37 12.34 23.23
N MET A 399 6.26 12.03 22.31
CA MET A 399 7.03 13.01 21.54
C MET A 399 6.36 13.19 20.17
N LEU A 400 5.79 14.35 19.93
CA LEU A 400 5.10 14.70 18.69
C LEU A 400 6.02 15.62 17.87
N VAL A 401 6.46 15.18 16.70
CA VAL A 401 7.37 15.94 15.84
C VAL A 401 6.67 16.28 14.52
N GLY A 402 6.31 17.54 14.33
CA GLY A 402 5.73 18.07 13.10
C GLY A 402 6.76 18.82 12.27
N ALA A 403 6.76 18.62 10.95
CA ALA A 403 7.56 19.43 10.03
C ALA A 403 6.70 20.10 8.96
N GLY A 404 6.75 21.43 8.85
CA GLY A 404 5.93 22.21 7.92
C GLY A 404 4.43 22.02 8.18
N ILE A 405 3.67 21.69 7.12
CA ILE A 405 2.23 21.38 7.21
C ILE A 405 1.96 20.06 7.97
N GLY A 406 2.99 19.25 8.21
CA GLY A 406 2.90 18.01 8.96
C GLY A 406 2.51 18.20 10.44
N VAL A 407 2.31 19.43 10.90
CA VAL A 407 1.74 19.71 12.22
C VAL A 407 0.24 19.42 12.34
N THR A 408 -0.47 19.41 11.21
CA THR A 408 -1.93 19.25 11.13
C THR A 408 -2.52 18.07 11.93
N PRO A 409 -1.98 16.83 11.91
CA PRO A 409 -2.49 15.74 12.76
C PRO A 409 -2.38 16.06 14.25
N PHE A 410 -1.31 16.74 14.66
CA PHE A 410 -1.07 17.09 16.05
C PHE A 410 -2.01 18.18 16.55
N ALA A 411 -2.60 19.00 15.67
CA ALA A 411 -3.66 19.94 16.06
C ALA A 411 -4.88 19.19 16.62
N SER A 412 -5.36 18.19 15.88
CA SER A 412 -6.48 17.35 16.29
C SER A 412 -6.19 16.61 17.60
N ILE A 413 -4.96 16.09 17.73
CA ILE A 413 -4.50 15.37 18.92
C ILE A 413 -4.48 16.29 20.14
N LEU A 414 -3.81 17.45 20.07
CA LEU A 414 -3.71 18.39 21.18
C LEU A 414 -5.08 18.90 21.63
N LYS A 415 -5.98 19.22 20.68
CA LYS A 415 -7.35 19.61 21.01
C LYS A 415 -8.12 18.49 21.72
N SER A 416 -8.07 17.25 21.22
CA SER A 416 -8.77 16.12 21.85
C SER A 416 -8.22 15.81 23.24
N ILE A 417 -6.90 15.91 23.42
CA ILE A 417 -6.28 15.80 24.75
C ILE A 417 -6.84 16.86 25.69
N TRP A 418 -6.96 18.10 25.21
CA TRP A 418 -7.54 19.20 26.00
C TRP A 418 -9.00 18.95 26.36
N TYR A 419 -9.85 18.49 25.43
CA TYR A 419 -11.23 18.13 25.72
C TYR A 419 -11.33 16.99 26.75
N LYS A 420 -10.61 15.89 26.54
CA LYS A 420 -10.57 14.77 27.48
C LYS A 420 -10.05 15.16 28.86
N PHE A 421 -9.11 16.09 28.89
CA PHE A 421 -8.61 16.64 30.14
C PHE A 421 -9.67 17.51 30.84
N LYS A 422 -10.37 18.37 30.10
CA LYS A 422 -11.47 19.19 30.63
C LYS A 422 -12.57 18.34 31.25
N ASP A 423 -12.88 17.21 30.62
CA ASP A 423 -13.92 16.27 31.04
C ASP A 423 -13.44 15.21 32.05
N SER A 424 -12.16 15.26 32.47
CA SER A 424 -11.55 14.30 33.40
C SER A 424 -11.71 12.83 32.98
N ASP A 425 -11.50 12.53 31.69
CA ASP A 425 -11.67 11.18 31.15
C ASP A 425 -10.71 10.18 31.83
N PRO A 426 -11.21 9.14 32.54
CA PRO A 426 -10.38 8.16 33.22
C PRO A 426 -9.56 7.28 32.27
N LYS A 427 -9.82 7.33 30.95
CA LYS A 427 -9.09 6.56 29.94
C LYS A 427 -7.81 7.25 29.44
N LEU A 428 -7.56 8.52 29.80
CA LEU A 428 -6.37 9.24 29.38
C LEU A 428 -5.12 8.72 30.11
N ARG A 429 -4.30 7.92 29.43
CA ARG A 429 -3.03 7.40 29.98
C ARG A 429 -1.86 8.37 29.83
N THR A 430 -1.94 9.28 28.87
CA THR A 430 -0.86 10.23 28.55
C THR A 430 -0.72 11.25 29.68
N LYS A 431 0.47 11.33 30.25
CA LYS A 431 0.84 12.21 31.37
C LYS A 431 1.67 13.42 30.93
N LYS A 432 2.44 13.26 29.85
CA LYS A 432 3.40 14.27 29.37
C LYS A 432 3.52 14.24 27.85
N ILE A 433 3.54 15.43 27.24
CA ILE A 433 3.69 15.59 25.80
C ILE A 433 4.84 16.55 25.51
N TYR A 434 5.76 16.09 24.66
CA TYR A 434 6.80 16.93 24.08
C TYR A 434 6.44 17.19 22.62
N PHE A 435 6.10 18.43 22.30
CA PHE A 435 5.69 18.84 20.96
C PHE A 435 6.81 19.65 20.28
N TYR A 436 7.34 19.13 19.19
CA TYR A 436 8.40 19.75 18.40
C TYR A 436 7.83 20.16 17.05
N TRP A 437 7.90 21.44 16.71
CA TRP A 437 7.46 21.91 15.41
C TRP A 437 8.57 22.60 14.64
N LEU A 438 8.93 22.03 13.51
CA LEU A 438 9.98 22.50 12.63
C LEU A 438 9.37 23.16 11.39
N CYS A 439 9.60 24.45 11.19
CA CYS A 439 9.17 25.18 10.00
C CYS A 439 10.34 25.91 9.34
N ARG A 440 10.23 26.16 8.04
CA ARG A 440 11.20 26.99 7.31
C ARG A 440 10.82 28.46 7.28
N GLU A 441 9.53 28.75 7.47
CA GLU A 441 8.93 30.05 7.27
C GLU A 441 8.23 30.48 8.56
N THR A 442 8.32 31.77 8.90
CA THR A 442 7.76 32.34 10.13
C THR A 442 6.23 32.37 10.12
N TYR A 443 5.64 32.73 8.97
CA TYR A 443 4.19 32.81 8.80
C TYR A 443 3.48 31.45 9.03
N ALA A 444 4.17 30.34 8.79
CA ALA A 444 3.63 29.01 9.01
C ALA A 444 3.18 28.77 10.46
N PHE A 445 3.75 29.51 11.43
CA PHE A 445 3.42 29.40 12.85
C PHE A 445 2.08 30.03 13.22
N GLU A 446 1.54 30.99 12.45
CA GLU A 446 0.42 31.84 12.86
C GLU A 446 -0.85 31.07 13.23
N TRP A 447 -1.36 30.21 12.34
CA TRP A 447 -2.66 29.55 12.56
C TRP A 447 -2.66 28.55 13.73
N PHE A 448 -1.50 27.99 14.07
CA PHE A 448 -1.36 27.00 15.13
C PHE A 448 -0.85 27.63 16.44
N ALA A 449 -0.19 28.78 16.37
CA ALA A 449 0.16 29.57 17.55
C ALA A 449 -1.08 29.96 18.35
N ASP A 450 -2.18 30.35 17.69
CA ASP A 450 -3.47 30.63 18.35
C ASP A 450 -3.94 29.45 19.20
N LEU A 451 -3.83 28.22 18.68
CA LEU A 451 -4.19 27.01 19.41
C LEU A 451 -3.26 26.79 20.62
N LEU A 452 -1.94 26.96 20.44
CA LEU A 452 -0.97 26.79 21.53
C LEU A 452 -1.15 27.83 22.64
N GLN A 453 -1.48 29.08 22.29
CA GLN A 453 -1.73 30.14 23.27
C GLN A 453 -2.95 29.82 24.14
N VAL A 454 -4.05 29.36 23.52
CA VAL A 454 -5.26 28.94 24.24
C VAL A 454 -4.95 27.76 25.18
N LEU A 455 -4.23 26.76 24.68
CA LEU A 455 -3.82 25.61 25.49
C LEU A 455 -2.94 26.02 26.66
N GLU A 456 -1.94 26.87 26.44
CA GLU A 456 -1.02 27.33 27.48
C GLU A 456 -1.74 28.07 28.60
N LYS A 457 -2.65 28.99 28.25
CA LYS A 457 -3.43 29.76 29.22
C LYS A 457 -4.30 28.84 30.09
N ASP A 458 -5.05 27.93 29.47
CA ASP A 458 -5.97 27.05 30.19
C ASP A 458 -5.23 26.05 31.10
N MET A 459 -4.05 25.58 30.66
CA MET A 459 -3.22 24.66 31.44
C MET A 459 -2.58 25.34 32.65
N GLU A 460 -2.23 26.62 32.53
CA GLU A 460 -1.75 27.45 33.62
C GLU A 460 -2.84 27.69 34.68
N GLU A 461 -4.06 28.03 34.25
CA GLU A 461 -5.21 28.22 35.16
C GLU A 461 -5.52 26.97 36.01
N ARG A 462 -5.18 25.78 35.51
CA ARG A 462 -5.40 24.50 36.18
C ARG A 462 -4.18 23.93 36.91
N GLY A 463 -3.06 24.67 36.96
CA GLY A 463 -1.85 24.25 37.66
C GLY A 463 -1.07 23.10 37.00
N MET A 464 -1.28 22.86 35.70
CA MET A 464 -0.61 21.78 34.94
C MET A 464 0.35 22.29 33.87
N ARG A 465 1.21 23.25 34.24
CA ARG A 465 2.22 23.79 33.31
C ARG A 465 3.13 22.71 32.73
N ASP A 466 3.36 21.63 33.48
CA ASP A 466 4.25 20.55 33.08
C ASP A 466 3.63 19.50 32.17
N PHE A 467 2.37 19.59 31.76
CA PHE A 467 1.79 18.53 30.91
C PHE A 467 2.22 18.62 29.44
N LEU A 468 2.30 19.84 28.88
CA LEU A 468 2.69 20.08 27.49
C LEU A 468 3.96 20.93 27.44
N THR A 469 5.02 20.37 26.91
CA THR A 469 6.26 21.09 26.59
C THR A 469 6.37 21.21 25.09
N TYR A 470 6.24 22.42 24.55
CA TYR A 470 6.43 22.66 23.13
C TYR A 470 7.76 23.35 22.83
N LYS A 471 8.37 23.04 21.69
CA LYS A 471 9.59 23.68 21.19
C LYS A 471 9.41 23.97 19.69
N LEU A 472 9.47 25.25 19.34
CA LEU A 472 9.34 25.73 17.96
C LEU A 472 10.73 25.92 17.36
N TYR A 473 10.95 25.43 16.15
CA TYR A 473 12.22 25.53 15.44
C TYR A 473 12.05 26.19 14.07
N LEU A 474 12.65 27.36 13.90
CA LEU A 474 12.76 28.02 12.60
C LEU A 474 14.05 27.56 11.91
N THR A 475 13.89 26.76 10.87
CA THR A 475 14.99 26.13 10.11
C THR A 475 15.41 26.94 8.88
N GLY A 476 14.62 27.94 8.47
CA GLY A 476 14.97 28.88 7.42
C GLY A 476 15.94 29.94 7.93
N TRP A 477 16.95 30.28 7.13
CA TRP A 477 17.90 31.33 7.45
C TRP A 477 17.44 32.65 6.86
N ASP A 478 17.16 33.63 7.71
CA ASP A 478 16.96 35.02 7.35
C ASP A 478 17.68 35.91 8.36
N GLN A 479 18.67 36.66 7.89
CA GLN A 479 19.52 37.52 8.72
C GLN A 479 18.70 38.59 9.46
N SER A 480 17.60 39.06 8.85
CA SER A 480 16.75 40.11 9.42
C SER A 480 15.94 39.61 10.63
N HIS A 481 15.39 38.40 10.54
CA HIS A 481 14.64 37.76 11.64
C HIS A 481 15.53 37.36 12.81
N VAL A 482 16.75 36.87 12.54
CA VAL A 482 17.71 36.50 13.59
C VAL A 482 18.18 37.74 14.34
N ASN A 483 18.49 38.83 13.63
CA ASN A 483 18.87 40.10 14.25
C ASN A 483 17.72 40.68 15.09
N HIS A 484 16.48 40.63 14.60
CA HIS A 484 15.31 41.11 15.34
C HIS A 484 15.03 40.30 16.62
N ALA A 485 15.22 38.97 16.58
CA ALA A 485 15.08 38.13 17.77
C ALA A 485 16.23 38.27 18.77
N MET A 486 17.47 38.49 18.30
CA MET A 486 18.60 38.78 19.19
C MET A 486 18.44 40.12 19.93
N VAL A 487 17.92 41.14 19.26
CA VAL A 487 17.71 42.49 19.84
C VAL A 487 16.59 42.50 20.90
N HIS A 488 15.68 41.54 20.84
CA HIS A 488 14.53 41.49 21.75
C HIS A 488 14.46 40.19 22.57
N PHE A 489 15.60 39.53 22.77
CA PHE A 489 15.69 38.31 23.58
C PHE A 489 15.24 38.53 25.03
N ASP A 490 15.24 39.76 25.55
CA ASP A 490 14.86 40.06 26.93
C ASP A 490 13.34 40.15 27.18
N LYS A 491 12.50 40.04 26.13
CA LYS A 491 11.04 39.97 26.31
C LYS A 491 10.61 38.59 26.84
N GLU A 492 9.62 38.58 27.73
CA GLU A 492 9.06 37.34 28.32
C GLU A 492 8.29 36.48 27.31
N THR A 493 7.74 37.10 26.25
CA THR A 493 7.02 36.41 25.17
C THR A 493 7.78 36.46 23.85
N ASP A 494 7.64 35.39 23.07
CA ASP A 494 8.17 35.26 21.73
C ASP A 494 7.50 36.26 20.78
N ILE A 495 8.30 36.97 19.99
CA ILE A 495 7.81 38.10 19.19
C ILE A 495 7.19 37.63 17.88
N ILE A 496 7.57 36.43 17.42
CA ILE A 496 7.06 35.84 16.19
C ILE A 496 5.70 35.20 16.45
N THR A 497 5.54 34.55 17.59
CA THR A 497 4.36 33.71 17.88
C THR A 497 3.50 34.20 19.04
N GLY A 498 3.98 35.16 19.85
CA GLY A 498 3.29 35.64 21.06
C GLY A 498 3.29 34.66 22.24
N LEU A 499 3.95 33.51 22.11
CA LEU A 499 3.99 32.41 23.09
C LEU A 499 5.03 32.66 24.19
N LYS A 500 4.92 32.06 25.38
CA LYS A 500 5.97 32.21 26.41
C LYS A 500 7.26 31.47 26.04
N GLN A 501 7.14 30.32 25.37
CA GLN A 501 8.31 29.60 24.90
C GLN A 501 8.89 30.25 23.64
N LYS A 502 10.18 30.62 23.69
CA LYS A 502 10.89 31.26 22.58
C LYS A 502 11.16 30.30 21.43
N THR A 503 11.05 30.82 20.21
CA THR A 503 11.40 30.10 18.98
C THR A 503 12.90 29.86 18.91
N SER A 504 13.31 28.61 18.72
CA SER A 504 14.71 28.23 18.52
C SER A 504 15.09 28.34 17.04
N TYR A 505 16.28 28.84 16.76
CA TYR A 505 16.80 28.95 15.40
C TYR A 505 17.69 27.76 15.04
N GLY A 506 17.53 27.24 13.83
CA GLY A 506 18.27 26.08 13.33
C GLY A 506 17.55 24.75 13.56
N ARG A 507 18.29 23.65 13.42
CA ARG A 507 17.75 22.30 13.56
C ARG A 507 17.83 21.83 15.02
N PRO A 508 16.84 21.06 15.52
CA PRO A 508 16.92 20.45 16.84
C PRO A 508 18.14 19.55 16.98
N ASN A 509 18.81 19.61 18.13
CA ASN A 509 19.81 18.60 18.49
C ASN A 509 19.11 17.40 19.11
N TRP A 510 18.69 16.45 18.26
CA TRP A 510 17.94 15.28 18.71
C TRP A 510 18.66 14.42 19.76
N ASP A 511 19.99 14.40 19.80
CA ASP A 511 20.71 13.67 20.86
C ASP A 511 20.42 14.27 22.24
N ARG A 512 20.44 15.61 22.35
CA ARG A 512 20.14 16.31 23.61
C ARG A 512 18.66 16.18 23.99
N GLU A 513 17.77 16.27 23.00
CA GLU A 513 16.32 16.17 23.23
C GLU A 513 15.91 14.79 23.73
N PHE A 514 16.43 13.72 23.14
CA PHE A 514 16.15 12.35 23.59
C PHE A 514 16.76 12.05 24.96
N GLU A 515 17.98 12.55 25.22
CA GLU A 515 18.63 12.43 26.53
C GLU A 515 17.82 13.14 27.63
N GLN A 516 17.34 14.36 27.36
CA GLN A 516 16.46 15.09 28.27
C GLN A 516 15.18 14.31 28.56
N VAL A 517 14.48 13.83 27.52
CA VAL A 517 13.24 13.05 27.69
C VAL A 517 13.49 11.76 28.48
N GLN A 518 14.63 11.10 28.27
CA GLN A 518 15.01 9.89 29.00
C GLN A 518 15.28 10.18 30.48
N GLN A 519 16.00 11.27 30.80
CA GLN A 519 16.29 11.68 32.16
C GLN A 519 15.04 12.09 32.93
N GLU A 520 14.12 12.82 32.29
CA GLU A 520 12.86 13.23 32.88
C GLU A 520 11.86 12.07 33.05
N ASN A 521 12.02 10.97 32.30
CA ASN A 521 11.07 9.85 32.27
C ASN A 521 11.77 8.48 32.31
N PRO A 522 12.45 8.10 33.42
CA PRO A 522 13.38 6.97 33.48
C PRO A 522 12.74 5.58 33.37
N SER A 523 11.43 5.45 33.61
CA SER A 523 10.69 4.17 33.60
C SER A 523 9.48 4.16 32.66
N SER A 524 9.33 5.18 31.81
CA SER A 524 8.15 5.31 30.96
C SER A 524 8.40 4.84 29.54
N VAL A 525 7.32 4.41 28.88
CA VAL A 525 7.32 4.09 27.46
C VAL A 525 6.97 5.34 26.68
N VAL A 526 7.91 5.79 25.84
CA VAL A 526 7.80 7.00 25.04
C VAL A 526 7.40 6.66 23.60
N GLY A 527 6.27 7.19 23.15
CA GLY A 527 5.86 7.12 21.75
C GLY A 527 6.40 8.32 20.97
N THR A 528 7.27 8.09 19.99
CA THR A 528 7.81 9.15 19.12
C THR A 528 7.08 9.15 17.78
N PHE A 529 6.23 10.16 17.57
CA PHE A 529 5.41 10.32 16.38
C PHE A 529 6.01 11.40 15.48
N LEU A 530 6.25 11.08 14.21
CA LEU A 530 6.73 12.04 13.23
C LEU A 530 5.73 12.16 12.09
N CYS A 531 5.32 13.40 11.81
CA CYS A 531 4.71 13.77 10.55
C CYS A 531 5.62 14.79 9.82
N GLY A 532 6.37 14.30 8.84
CA GLY A 532 7.42 15.09 8.18
C GLY A 532 8.27 14.31 7.16
N PRO A 533 9.37 14.92 6.69
CA PRO A 533 10.17 14.38 5.59
C PRO A 533 10.89 13.07 5.95
N GLN A 534 11.08 12.19 4.96
CA GLN A 534 11.72 10.88 5.14
C GLN A 534 13.14 10.96 5.73
N ALA A 535 13.89 12.03 5.42
CA ALA A 535 15.23 12.24 5.99
C ALA A 535 15.18 12.39 7.52
N LEU A 536 14.22 13.16 8.02
CA LEU A 536 13.99 13.32 9.47
C LEU A 536 13.49 12.02 10.09
N ALA A 537 12.66 11.26 9.37
CA ALA A 537 12.20 9.95 9.84
C ALA A 537 13.34 8.97 10.09
N LYS A 538 14.30 8.89 9.17
CA LYS A 538 15.48 8.02 9.33
C LYS A 538 16.35 8.45 10.51
N ASP A 539 16.43 9.74 10.79
CA ASP A 539 17.22 10.25 11.92
C ASP A 539 16.53 9.91 13.25
N LEU A 540 15.25 10.28 13.40
CA LEU A 540 14.47 9.97 14.60
C LEU A 540 14.35 8.47 14.88
N GLU A 541 14.21 7.64 13.85
CA GLU A 541 14.19 6.18 13.99
C GLU A 541 15.52 5.68 14.59
N LYS A 542 16.66 6.19 14.10
CA LYS A 542 17.98 5.85 14.66
C LYS A 542 18.12 6.32 16.11
N LYS A 543 17.62 7.51 16.44
CA LYS A 543 17.65 8.04 17.82
C LYS A 543 16.79 7.20 18.75
N CYS A 544 15.58 6.82 18.34
CA CYS A 544 14.72 5.93 19.12
C CYS A 544 15.42 4.62 19.46
N VAL A 545 16.12 4.00 18.49
CA VAL A 545 16.87 2.76 18.73
C VAL A 545 18.07 2.98 19.65
N LYS A 546 18.80 4.10 19.50
CA LYS A 546 19.99 4.45 20.29
C LYS A 546 19.66 4.71 21.76
N TYR A 547 18.58 5.45 22.03
CA TYR A 547 18.21 5.88 23.39
C TYR A 547 17.21 4.94 24.08
N SER A 548 16.75 3.88 23.40
CA SER A 548 15.95 2.83 24.04
C SER A 548 16.81 1.91 24.88
N ASP A 549 16.49 1.77 26.16
CA ASP A 549 17.19 0.83 27.04
C ASP A 549 16.83 -0.63 26.68
N VAL A 550 17.78 -1.53 26.95
CA VAL A 550 17.62 -2.97 26.76
C VAL A 550 16.76 -3.56 27.88
N ASP A 551 16.85 -3.00 29.09
CA ASP A 551 16.04 -3.42 30.23
C ASP A 551 14.56 -3.04 30.01
N PRO A 552 13.62 -3.99 30.08
CA PRO A 552 12.19 -3.71 29.99
C PRO A 552 11.62 -2.77 31.06
N ARG A 553 12.34 -2.53 32.15
CA ARG A 553 11.90 -1.65 33.25
C ARG A 553 12.30 -0.18 33.09
N LYS A 554 13.14 0.12 32.10
CA LYS A 554 13.67 1.46 31.83
C LYS A 554 13.02 2.08 30.59
N THR A 555 13.35 3.34 30.32
CA THR A 555 12.78 4.12 29.20
C THR A 555 12.94 3.41 27.85
N LYS A 556 11.85 3.33 27.09
CA LYS A 556 11.83 2.79 25.72
C LYS A 556 11.19 3.77 24.77
N PHE A 557 11.81 3.96 23.61
CA PHE A 557 11.31 4.82 22.56
C PHE A 557 10.76 3.98 21.40
N TYR A 558 9.49 4.24 21.05
CA TYR A 558 8.82 3.60 19.93
C TYR A 558 8.59 4.60 18.82
N PHE A 559 9.27 4.39 17.69
CA PHE A 559 9.14 5.27 16.54
C PHE A 559 7.90 4.92 15.70
N ASN A 560 7.05 5.92 15.46
CA ASN A 560 5.85 5.85 14.65
C ASN A 560 5.92 6.97 13.59
N LYS A 561 6.04 6.58 12.33
CA LYS A 561 6.07 7.53 11.21
C LYS A 561 4.67 7.65 10.61
N GLU A 562 4.18 8.87 10.52
CA GLU A 562 3.01 9.22 9.74
C GLU A 562 3.42 9.48 8.29
N ASN A 563 2.62 8.97 7.35
CA ASN A 563 2.77 9.24 5.93
C ASN A 563 1.47 9.94 5.50
N PHE A 564 1.54 11.23 5.19
CA PHE A 564 0.51 11.95 4.45
C PHE A 564 1.05 12.33 3.09
#